data_AF-A0A6J7BHU3-F1
#
_entry.id   AF-A0A6J7BHU3-F1
#
_cell.length_a   1.000
_cell.length_b   1.000
_cell.length_c   1.000
_cell.angle_alpha   90.00
_cell.angle_beta   90.00
_cell.angle_gamma   90.00
#
_symmetry.space_group_name_H-M   'P 1'
#
loop_
_entity.id
_entity.type
_entity.pdbx_description
1 polymer ?
#
loop_
_entity_poly.entity_id
_entity_poly.type
_entity_poly.pdbx_seq_one_letter_code
_entity_poly.pdbx_strand_id
1 'polypeptide(L)'
;MNDASNREQFFEGLVRVFELTQSPSSRSSRFERARILGMAEGNPRLMHDLGEEQQRLTESITELARRAQNAGYLRADLDPLSMALMIQGYAFGKIIDDVATLHIDPKKWNELIFDVIEKSFATQG
;
A
#
# COMPACT_ATOMS: atom_id res chain seq x y z
N MET A 1 15.06 -21.92 -11.12
CA MET A 1 14.01 -20.91 -11.37
C MET A 1 14.70 -19.70 -11.95
N ASN A 2 14.16 -19.11 -13.02
CA ASN A 2 14.72 -17.92 -13.68
C ASN A 2 14.25 -16.65 -12.97
N ASP A 3 15.01 -15.56 -13.10
CA ASP A 3 14.75 -14.29 -12.42
C ASP A 3 13.42 -13.63 -12.85
N ALA A 4 12.99 -13.87 -14.10
CA ALA A 4 11.69 -13.44 -14.61
C ALA A 4 10.50 -14.01 -13.81
N SER A 5 10.54 -15.30 -13.43
CA SER A 5 9.48 -15.89 -12.60
C SER A 5 9.47 -15.34 -11.17
N ASN A 6 10.61 -14.90 -10.63
CA ASN A 6 10.66 -14.29 -9.30
C ASN A 6 10.07 -12.87 -9.31
N ARG A 7 10.30 -12.12 -10.39
CA ARG A 7 9.69 -10.81 -10.60
C ARG A 7 8.18 -10.90 -10.76
N GLU A 8 7.70 -11.82 -11.58
CA GLU A 8 6.26 -12.06 -11.77
C GLU A 8 5.58 -12.42 -10.44
N GLN A 9 6.15 -13.36 -9.68
CA GLN A 9 5.67 -13.74 -8.35
C GLN A 9 5.65 -12.57 -7.36
N PHE A 10 6.62 -11.66 -7.43
CA PHE A 10 6.62 -10.46 -6.60
C PHE A 10 5.39 -9.57 -6.89
N PHE A 11 5.10 -9.31 -8.16
CA PHE A 11 3.94 -8.51 -8.57
C PHE A 11 2.61 -9.21 -8.30
N GLU A 12 2.53 -10.53 -8.51
CA GLU A 12 1.36 -11.34 -8.10
C GLU A 12 1.10 -11.27 -6.59
N GLY A 13 2.17 -11.29 -5.78
CA GLY A 13 2.09 -11.11 -4.34
C GLY A 13 1.52 -9.74 -3.96
N LEU A 14 1.95 -8.67 -4.64
CA LEU A 14 1.40 -7.33 -4.46
C LEU A 14 -0.09 -7.27 -4.80
N VAL A 15 -0.49 -7.83 -5.95
CA VAL A 15 -1.91 -7.92 -6.34
C VAL A 15 -2.74 -8.59 -5.25
N ARG A 16 -2.27 -9.72 -4.72
CA ARG A 16 -2.99 -10.45 -3.66
C ARG A 16 -3.12 -9.62 -2.38
N VAL A 17 -2.08 -8.89 -1.98
CA VAL A 17 -2.15 -7.98 -0.83
C VAL A 17 -3.17 -6.87 -1.08
N PHE A 18 -3.25 -6.34 -2.30
CA PHE A 18 -4.24 -5.33 -2.67
C PHE A 18 -5.65 -5.90 -2.58
N GLU A 19 -5.91 -7.06 -3.18
CA GLU A 19 -7.22 -7.71 -3.12
C GLU A 19 -7.68 -7.94 -1.68
N LEU A 20 -6.81 -8.44 -0.81
CA LEU A 20 -7.13 -8.67 0.59
C LEU A 20 -7.45 -7.36 1.34
N THR A 21 -6.60 -6.35 1.19
CA THR A 21 -6.73 -5.07 1.93
C THR A 21 -7.87 -4.19 1.42
N GLN A 22 -8.18 -4.28 0.12
CA GLN A 22 -9.24 -3.49 -0.53
C GLN A 22 -10.60 -4.21 -0.55
N SER A 23 -10.67 -5.47 -0.12
CA SER A 23 -11.92 -6.25 -0.07
C SER A 23 -13.01 -5.60 0.80
N PRO A 24 -14.29 -5.92 0.55
CA PRO A 24 -15.39 -5.44 1.39
C PRO A 24 -15.28 -5.88 2.87
N SER A 25 -14.73 -7.06 3.14
CA SER A 25 -14.53 -7.57 4.51
C SER A 25 -13.53 -6.72 5.32
N SER A 26 -12.59 -6.06 4.63
CA SER A 26 -11.63 -5.13 5.25
C SER A 26 -12.22 -3.77 5.61
N ARG A 27 -13.50 -3.49 5.30
CA ARG A 27 -14.15 -2.20 5.56
C ARG A 27 -14.06 -1.80 7.03
N SER A 28 -14.40 -2.69 7.96
CA SER A 28 -14.35 -2.37 9.40
C SER A 28 -12.95 -1.91 9.83
N SER A 29 -11.92 -2.66 9.42
CA SER A 29 -10.52 -2.35 9.71
C SER A 29 -10.07 -1.01 9.13
N ARG A 30 -10.54 -0.65 7.92
CA ARG A 30 -10.24 0.66 7.31
C ARG A 30 -10.82 1.82 8.12
N PHE A 31 -12.07 1.72 8.57
CA PHE A 31 -12.67 2.77 9.40
C PHE A 31 -12.02 2.88 10.77
N GLU A 32 -11.60 1.75 11.35
CA GLU A 32 -10.87 1.79 12.61
C GLU A 32 -9.52 2.50 12.45
N ARG A 33 -8.78 2.22 11.37
CA ARG A 33 -7.54 2.95 11.04
C ARG A 33 -7.79 4.45 10.90
N ALA A 34 -8.83 4.85 10.18
CA ALA A 34 -9.18 6.26 9.99
C ALA A 34 -9.55 6.95 11.33
N ARG A 35 -10.32 6.25 12.17
CA ARG A 35 -10.74 6.75 13.48
C ARG A 35 -9.54 6.96 14.40
N ILE A 36 -8.66 5.96 14.51
CA ILE A 36 -7.47 6.03 15.37
C ILE A 36 -6.56 7.18 14.94
N LEU A 37 -6.34 7.34 13.62
CA LEU A 37 -5.54 8.46 13.08
C LEU A 37 -6.18 9.82 13.37
N GLY A 38 -7.50 9.94 13.20
CA GLY A 38 -8.22 11.17 13.52
C GLY A 38 -8.20 11.51 15.01
N MET A 39 -8.35 10.50 15.88
CA MET A 39 -8.31 10.67 17.34
C MET A 39 -6.91 11.03 17.86
N ALA A 40 -5.85 10.64 17.15
CA ALA A 40 -4.48 10.92 17.56
C ALA A 40 -4.16 12.42 17.56
N GLU A 41 -4.77 13.21 16.67
CA GLU A 41 -4.50 14.66 16.53
C GLU A 41 -4.68 15.43 17.85
N GLY A 42 -5.76 15.14 18.59
CA GLY A 42 -6.06 15.77 19.88
C GLY A 42 -5.46 15.06 21.11
N ASN A 43 -4.68 13.99 20.94
CA ASN A 43 -4.17 13.15 22.03
C ASN A 43 -2.66 12.89 21.88
N PRO A 44 -1.78 13.67 22.53
CA PRO A 44 -0.32 13.55 22.37
C PRO A 44 0.24 12.17 22.68
N ARG A 45 -0.33 11.47 23.67
CA ARG A 45 0.12 10.11 24.02
C ARG A 45 -0.26 9.12 22.93
N LEU A 46 -1.50 9.18 22.45
CA LEU A 46 -1.94 8.35 21.33
C LEU A 46 -1.15 8.65 20.05
N MET A 47 -0.85 9.92 19.78
CA MET A 47 -0.01 10.33 18.64
C MET A 47 1.38 9.71 18.71
N HIS A 48 2.01 9.72 19.88
CA HIS A 48 3.32 9.09 20.08
C HIS A 48 3.26 7.59 19.79
N ASP A 49 2.39 6.87 20.49
CA ASP A 49 2.28 5.41 20.41
C ASP A 49 1.87 4.96 18.98
N LEU A 50 0.95 5.68 18.34
CA LEU A 50 0.56 5.43 16.95
C LEU A 50 1.69 5.75 15.97
N GLY A 51 2.48 6.79 16.24
CA GLY A 51 3.64 7.17 15.44
C GLY A 51 4.68 6.05 15.37
N GLU A 52 5.00 5.43 16.50
CA GLU A 52 5.94 4.30 16.57
C GLU A 52 5.43 3.09 15.74
N GLU A 53 4.14 2.77 15.86
CA GLU A 53 3.53 1.68 15.10
C GLU A 53 3.45 1.96 13.60
N GLN A 54 3.12 3.20 13.23
CA GLN A 54 3.11 3.66 11.84
C GLN A 54 4.52 3.67 11.24
N GLN A 55 5.54 4.03 12.02
CA GLN A 55 6.94 3.93 11.63
C GLN A 55 7.35 2.48 11.38
N ARG A 56 7.08 1.56 12.32
CA ARG A 56 7.41 0.13 12.20
C ARG A 56 6.80 -0.51 10.95
N LEU A 57 5.53 -0.21 10.66
CA LEU A 57 4.86 -0.67 9.46
C LEU A 57 5.52 -0.11 8.20
N THR A 58 5.82 1.18 8.19
CA THR A 58 6.43 1.86 7.04
C THR A 58 7.83 1.33 6.76
N GLU A 59 8.65 1.10 7.78
CA GLU A 59 9.98 0.49 7.66
C GLU A 59 9.92 -0.92 7.05
N SER A 60 8.93 -1.73 7.47
CA SER A 60 8.73 -3.08 6.94
C SER A 60 8.43 -3.07 5.43
N ILE A 61 7.60 -2.14 4.97
CA ILE A 61 7.27 -1.97 3.54
C ILE A 61 8.47 -1.38 2.78
N THR A 62 9.18 -0.43 3.38
CA THR A 62 10.39 0.20 2.82
C THR A 62 11.46 -0.85 2.52
N GLU A 63 11.65 -1.79 3.44
CA GLU A 63 12.61 -2.88 3.28
C GLU A 63 12.18 -3.88 2.19
N LEU A 64 10.89 -4.14 2.03
CA LEU A 64 10.38 -4.91 0.87
C LEU A 64 10.68 -4.20 -0.46
N ALA A 65 10.45 -2.88 -0.52
CA ALA A 65 10.75 -2.08 -1.71
C ALA A 65 12.25 -2.10 -2.03
N ARG A 66 13.11 -1.95 -1.02
CA ARG A 66 14.57 -2.02 -1.17
C ARG A 66 15.04 -3.37 -1.71
N ARG A 67 14.50 -4.48 -1.18
CA ARG A 67 14.81 -5.82 -1.72
C ARG A 67 14.40 -5.97 -3.18
N ALA A 68 13.23 -5.47 -3.54
CA ALA A 68 12.75 -5.51 -4.91
C ALA A 68 13.57 -4.63 -5.87
N GLN A 69 14.10 -3.49 -5.39
CA GLN A 69 15.08 -2.68 -6.14
C GLN A 69 16.41 -3.40 -6.33
N ASN A 70 16.94 -4.04 -5.27
CA ASN A 70 18.19 -4.80 -5.34
C ASN A 70 18.09 -6.00 -6.31
N ALA A 71 16.89 -6.56 -6.45
CA ALA A 71 16.59 -7.62 -7.43
C ALA A 71 16.28 -7.07 -8.84
N GLY A 72 16.32 -5.75 -9.05
CA GLY A 72 16.04 -5.12 -10.33
C GLY A 72 14.56 -5.11 -10.73
N TYR A 73 13.64 -5.45 -9.83
CA TYR A 73 12.19 -5.49 -10.10
C TYR A 73 11.57 -4.09 -10.05
N LEU A 74 12.05 -3.26 -9.13
CA LEU A 74 11.66 -1.88 -8.97
C LEU A 74 12.80 -0.93 -9.33
N ARG A 75 12.44 0.24 -9.83
CA ARG A 75 13.33 1.35 -10.18
C ARG A 75 14.18 1.78 -8.99
N ALA A 76 15.50 1.76 -9.16
CA ALA A 76 16.45 2.13 -8.12
C ALA A 76 16.53 3.66 -7.86
N ASP A 77 16.01 4.48 -8.76
CA ASP A 77 16.00 5.95 -8.62
C ASP A 77 14.84 6.47 -7.75
N LEU A 78 13.93 5.60 -7.31
CA LEU A 78 12.83 5.95 -6.42
C LEU A 78 13.23 5.79 -4.96
N ASP A 79 12.82 6.74 -4.12
CA ASP A 79 12.97 6.64 -2.67
C ASP A 79 12.05 5.54 -2.09
N PRO A 80 12.60 4.48 -1.47
CA PRO A 80 11.80 3.36 -0.95
C PRO A 80 10.81 3.77 0.14
N LEU A 81 11.15 4.80 0.92
CA LEU A 81 10.26 5.31 1.97
C LEU A 81 9.03 5.97 1.36
N SER A 82 9.22 6.80 0.33
CA SER A 82 8.14 7.41 -0.44
C SER A 82 7.25 6.36 -1.11
N MET A 83 7.82 5.28 -1.66
CA MET A 83 7.04 4.15 -2.21
C MET A 83 6.18 3.48 -1.13
N ALA A 84 6.76 3.22 0.05
CA ALA A 84 6.04 2.62 1.17
C ALA A 84 4.89 3.49 1.67
N LEU A 85 5.07 4.81 1.71
CA LEU A 85 4.00 5.74 2.09
C LEU A 85 2.89 5.78 1.02
N MET A 86 3.24 5.81 -0.27
CA MET A 86 2.26 5.79 -1.36
C MET A 86 1.40 4.53 -1.35
N ILE A 87 2.01 3.37 -1.08
CA ILE A 87 1.28 2.09 -0.95
C ILE A 87 0.23 2.16 0.16
N GLN A 88 0.56 2.80 1.28
CA GLN A 88 -0.38 2.99 2.37
C GLN A 88 -1.43 4.07 2.07
N GLY A 89 -1.07 5.07 1.27
CA GLY A 89 -1.92 6.21 0.89
C GLY A 89 -3.15 5.80 0.08
N TYR A 90 -3.00 4.97 -0.97
CA TYR A 90 -4.16 4.59 -1.78
C TYR A 90 -5.20 3.78 -0.98
N ALA A 91 -4.80 3.11 0.11
CA ALA A 91 -5.74 2.38 0.97
C ALA A 91 -6.75 3.32 1.65
N PHE A 92 -6.40 4.60 1.84
CA PHE A 92 -7.34 5.62 2.31
C PHE A 92 -8.35 6.03 1.24
N GLY A 93 -8.00 5.93 -0.04
CA GLY A 93 -8.95 6.16 -1.14
C GLY A 93 -10.19 5.25 -1.04
N LYS A 94 -10.03 4.03 -0.51
CA LYS A 94 -11.16 3.11 -0.32
C LYS A 94 -12.11 3.51 0.81
N ILE A 95 -11.63 4.26 1.81
CA ILE A 95 -12.52 4.84 2.85
C ILE A 95 -13.44 5.89 2.23
N ILE A 96 -12.94 6.67 1.26
CA ILE A 96 -13.76 7.65 0.52
C ILE A 96 -14.86 6.92 -0.25
N ASP A 97 -14.52 5.84 -0.94
CA ASP A 97 -15.49 5.01 -1.64
C ASP A 97 -16.50 4.34 -0.69
N ASP A 98 -16.07 3.91 0.49
CA ASP A 98 -16.91 3.27 1.49
C ASP A 98 -18.01 4.20 2.07
N VAL A 99 -17.85 5.52 1.97
CA VAL A 99 -18.86 6.53 2.39
C VAL A 99 -19.64 7.14 1.22
N ALA A 100 -19.22 6.87 -0.02
CA ALA A 100 -19.86 7.41 -1.21
C ALA A 100 -21.25 6.78 -1.44
N THR A 101 -22.13 7.51 -2.11
CA THR A 101 -23.41 6.95 -2.60
C THR A 101 -23.25 6.22 -3.94
N LEU A 102 -22.25 6.61 -4.72
CA LEU A 102 -21.83 5.94 -5.94
C LEU A 102 -20.50 5.23 -5.65
N HIS A 103 -20.53 3.90 -5.64
CA HIS A 103 -19.34 3.09 -5.40
C HIS A 103 -18.60 2.78 -6.70
N ILE A 104 -17.28 2.78 -6.63
CA ILE A 104 -16.42 2.30 -7.71
C ILE A 104 -16.46 0.78 -7.75
N ASP A 105 -16.27 0.22 -8.95
CA ASP A 105 -16.03 -1.21 -9.12
C ASP A 105 -14.70 -1.57 -8.41
N PRO A 106 -14.71 -2.48 -7.40
CA PRO A 106 -13.51 -2.90 -6.69
C PRO A 106 -12.43 -3.47 -7.61
N LYS A 107 -12.84 -4.14 -8.70
CA LYS A 107 -11.90 -4.70 -9.67
C LYS A 107 -11.17 -3.58 -10.42
N LYS A 108 -11.91 -2.59 -10.91
CA LYS A 108 -11.33 -1.44 -11.62
C LYS A 108 -10.40 -0.63 -10.74
N TRP A 109 -10.71 -0.51 -9.45
CA TRP A 109 -9.82 0.14 -8.48
C TRP A 109 -8.49 -0.60 -8.32
N ASN A 110 -8.54 -1.92 -8.15
CA ASN A 110 -7.34 -2.75 -8.03
C ASN A 110 -6.51 -2.74 -9.32
N GLU A 111 -7.16 -2.84 -10.49
CA GLU A 111 -6.52 -2.74 -11.81
C GLU A 111 -5.80 -1.41 -11.97
N LEU A 112 -6.43 -0.29 -11.56
CA LEU A 112 -5.81 1.04 -11.62
C LEU A 112 -4.59 1.17 -10.69
N ILE A 113 -4.70 0.70 -9.44
CA ILE A 113 -3.56 0.74 -8.50
C ILE A 113 -2.38 -0.08 -9.06
N PHE A 114 -2.66 -1.27 -9.58
CA PHE A 114 -1.65 -2.12 -10.18
C PHE A 114 -0.97 -1.43 -11.37
N ASP A 115 -1.75 -0.87 -12.30
CA ASP A 115 -1.23 -0.15 -13.47
C ASP A 115 -0.36 1.05 -13.07
N VAL A 116 -0.76 1.81 -12.05
CA VAL A 116 0.04 2.93 -11.50
C VAL A 116 1.36 2.42 -10.92
N ILE A 117 1.33 1.35 -10.12
CA ILE A 117 2.54 0.79 -9.50
C ILE A 117 3.47 0.22 -10.55
N GLU A 118 2.95 -0.57 -11.49
CA GLU A 118 3.75 -1.17 -12.56
C GLU A 118 4.42 -0.08 -13.41
N LYS A 119 3.65 0.88 -13.92
CA LYS A 119 4.20 1.95 -14.79
C LYS A 119 5.14 2.91 -14.06
N SER A 120 4.86 3.20 -12.78
CA SER A 120 5.64 4.18 -12.03
C SER A 120 6.88 3.57 -11.39
N PHE A 121 6.76 2.35 -10.86
CA PHE A 121 7.77 1.75 -10.00
C PHE A 121 8.56 0.63 -10.66
N ALA A 122 8.00 -0.11 -11.60
CA ALA A 122 8.72 -1.23 -12.20
C ALA A 122 9.85 -0.72 -13.11
N THR A 123 10.95 -1.45 -13.16
CA THR A 123 11.97 -1.20 -14.19
C THR A 123 11.40 -1.54 -15.56
N GLN A 124 11.64 -0.71 -16.57
CA GLN A 124 11.27 -1.10 -17.94
C GLN A 124 12.21 -2.24 -18.36
N GLY A 125 11.62 -3.39 -18.72
CA GLY A 125 12.33 -4.49 -19.35
C GLY A 125 12.60 -4.21 -20.82
#